data_AF-R6NUS5-F1
#
_entry.id   AF-R6NUS5-F1
#
_cell.length_a   1.000
_cell.length_b   1.000
_cell.length_c   1.000
_cell.angle_alpha   90.00
_cell.angle_beta   90.00
_cell.angle_gamma   90.00
#
_symmetry.space_group_name_H-M   'P 1'
#
loop_
_entity.id
_entity.type
_entity.pdbx_description
1 polymer ?
#
loop_
_entity_poly.entity_id
_entity_poly.type
_entity_poly.pdbx_seq_one_letter_code
_entity_poly.pdbx_strand_id
1 'polypeptide(L)'
;MPEQRIRLLFVCQVEEEAAERLCRVPVKNDVMKRIIFSVFILYAYVGFSSCDGLLQKTPFKKSMEETTESVSVNEQNQVNAFLQELYDKYVFWSDRVGNFEDVVEHFSPEILTKLRKAYEYEYDGSGYAVWLFRTGAQDGLEDKSKVTSISTEGDDWYTVFFSDMGLKGSCRFHAKLVDGKVFVSEFENGSMK
;
A
#
# COMPACT_ATOMS: atom_id res chain seq x y z
N MET A 1 31.81 -52.97 26.29
CA MET A 1 31.12 -52.79 25.00
C MET A 1 30.20 -51.55 25.08
N PRO A 2 30.67 -50.36 24.67
CA PRO A 2 29.92 -49.09 24.81
C PRO A 2 29.13 -48.67 23.56
N GLU A 3 29.41 -49.25 22.39
CA GLU A 3 28.87 -48.76 21.11
C GLU A 3 27.38 -49.07 20.87
N GLN A 4 26.81 -50.04 21.58
CA GLN A 4 25.39 -50.40 21.42
C GLN A 4 24.45 -49.44 22.17
N ARG A 5 24.93 -48.70 23.18
CA ARG A 5 24.11 -47.72 23.92
C ARG A 5 23.96 -46.38 23.19
N ILE A 6 24.95 -45.98 22.39
CA ILE A 6 24.92 -44.71 21.66
C ILE A 6 23.94 -44.79 20.48
N ARG A 7 23.84 -45.94 19.81
CA ARG A 7 22.86 -46.15 18.73
C ARG A 7 21.40 -46.14 19.21
N LEU A 8 21.11 -46.63 20.41
CA LEU A 8 19.74 -46.66 20.93
C LEU A 8 19.24 -45.26 21.33
N LEU A 9 20.12 -44.40 21.87
CA LEU A 9 19.80 -43.00 22.16
C LEU A 9 19.56 -42.18 20.89
N PHE A 10 20.33 -42.44 19.82
CA PHE A 10 20.14 -41.74 18.53
C PHE A 10 18.83 -42.14 17.82
N VAL A 11 18.38 -43.40 17.98
CA VAL A 11 17.10 -43.85 17.39
C VAL A 11 15.90 -43.30 18.17
N CYS A 12 15.95 -43.25 19.51
CA CYS A 12 14.87 -42.64 20.30
C CYS A 12 14.69 -41.14 20.03
N GLN A 13 15.78 -40.40 19.81
CA GLN A 13 15.71 -38.96 19.58
C GLN A 13 15.20 -38.60 18.16
N VAL A 14 15.36 -39.51 17.19
CA VAL A 14 14.85 -39.32 15.82
C VAL A 14 13.37 -39.71 15.69
N GLU A 15 12.87 -40.66 16.48
CA GLU A 15 11.44 -41.04 16.45
C GLU A 15 10.53 -40.04 17.21
N GLU A 16 11.03 -39.37 18.25
CA GLU A 16 10.27 -38.33 18.97
C GLU A 16 10.04 -37.07 18.11
N GLU A 17 11.02 -36.68 17.26
CA GLU A 17 10.86 -35.58 16.29
C GLU A 17 9.92 -35.90 15.12
N ALA A 18 9.67 -37.19 14.82
CA ALA A 18 8.76 -37.60 13.74
C ALA A 18 7.28 -37.59 14.19
N ALA A 19 7.00 -37.79 15.48
CA ALA A 19 5.65 -37.81 16.03
C ALA A 19 5.03 -36.40 16.18
N GLU A 20 5.83 -35.36 16.44
CA GLU A 20 5.32 -33.97 16.53
C GLU A 20 4.96 -33.36 15.15
N ARG A 21 5.41 -33.96 14.04
CA ARG A 21 5.16 -33.44 12.69
C ARG A 21 3.85 -33.92 12.05
N LEU A 22 3.08 -34.80 12.69
CA LEU A 22 1.83 -35.37 12.14
C LEU A 22 0.52 -34.82 12.73
N CYS A 23 0.56 -33.93 13.74
CA CYS A 23 -0.65 -33.38 14.37
C CYS A 23 -1.01 -31.93 14.00
N ARG A 24 -0.48 -31.35 12.91
CA ARG A 24 -0.98 -30.07 12.38
C ARG A 24 -1.49 -30.22 10.94
N VAL A 25 -2.64 -30.87 10.81
CA VAL A 25 -3.50 -30.66 9.64
C VAL A 25 -4.51 -29.56 10.01
N PRO A 26 -4.36 -28.31 9.52
CA PRO A 26 -5.44 -27.34 9.64
C PRO A 26 -6.60 -27.76 8.74
N VAL A 27 -7.73 -28.06 9.37
CA VAL A 27 -9.02 -28.26 8.72
C VAL A 27 -9.38 -26.98 7.96
N LYS A 28 -9.69 -27.14 6.66
CA LYS A 28 -10.01 -26.05 5.73
C LYS A 28 -11.27 -25.29 6.19
N ASN A 29 -11.08 -24.14 6.83
CA ASN A 29 -12.13 -23.17 7.20
C ASN A 29 -12.64 -22.31 6.03
N ASP A 30 -12.50 -22.80 4.79
CA ASP A 30 -12.83 -22.05 3.56
C ASP A 30 -14.33 -22.10 3.24
N VAL A 31 -15.04 -23.12 3.71
CA VAL A 31 -16.43 -23.38 3.31
C VAL A 31 -17.44 -22.57 4.14
N MET A 32 -17.13 -22.26 5.40
CA MET A 32 -18.07 -21.57 6.30
C MET A 32 -18.08 -20.04 6.16
N LYS A 33 -17.05 -19.44 5.54
CA LYS A 33 -16.98 -17.99 5.30
C LYS A 33 -17.85 -17.49 4.14
N ARG A 34 -18.23 -18.38 3.21
CA ARG A 34 -19.04 -18.01 2.02
C ARG A 34 -20.50 -17.70 2.33
N ILE A 35 -21.02 -18.17 3.47
CA ILE A 35 -22.45 -18.10 3.78
C ILE A 35 -22.82 -16.80 4.51
N ILE A 36 -21.89 -16.20 5.26
CA ILE A 36 -22.19 -15.03 6.10
C ILE A 36 -22.07 -13.70 5.33
N PHE A 37 -21.23 -13.64 4.30
CA PHE A 37 -21.00 -12.41 3.51
C PHE A 37 -22.07 -12.10 2.44
N SER A 38 -22.97 -13.05 2.14
CA SER A 38 -23.97 -12.90 1.05
C SER A 38 -25.13 -11.93 1.40
N VAL A 39 -25.28 -11.53 2.66
CA VAL A 39 -26.49 -10.81 3.12
C VAL A 39 -26.34 -9.28 3.11
N PHE A 40 -25.13 -8.73 2.98
CA PHE A 40 -24.90 -7.29 3.06
C PHE A 40 -24.99 -6.52 1.72
N ILE A 41 -25.10 -7.21 0.58
CA ILE A 41 -25.03 -6.64 -0.78
C ILE A 41 -26.41 -6.17 -1.32
N LEU A 42 -27.39 -5.88 -0.45
CA LEU A 42 -28.74 -5.50 -0.91
C LEU A 42 -29.20 -4.08 -0.54
N TYR A 43 -28.38 -3.26 0.14
CA TYR A 43 -28.89 -2.00 0.73
C TYR A 43 -28.41 -0.67 0.14
N ALA A 44 -27.70 -0.64 -0.99
CA ALA A 44 -27.12 0.61 -1.51
C ALA A 44 -27.52 0.98 -2.96
N TYR A 45 -28.74 0.65 -3.39
CA TYR A 45 -29.31 1.19 -4.63
C TYR A 45 -30.33 2.30 -4.33
N VAL A 46 -29.85 3.53 -4.13
CA VAL A 46 -30.63 4.76 -4.34
C VAL A 46 -29.70 5.83 -4.90
N GLY A 47 -30.06 6.40 -6.05
CA GLY A 47 -29.16 7.15 -6.93
C GLY A 47 -29.02 8.65 -6.67
N PHE A 48 -28.24 9.30 -7.53
CA PHE A 48 -28.42 10.67 -8.01
C PHE A 48 -27.54 10.86 -9.27
N SER A 49 -28.16 11.10 -10.43
CA SER A 49 -27.51 11.67 -11.61
C SER A 49 -28.03 13.09 -11.77
N SER A 50 -27.13 14.07 -11.88
CA SER A 50 -27.45 15.39 -12.39
C SER A 50 -26.29 15.90 -13.26
N CYS A 51 -26.68 16.60 -14.32
CA CYS A 51 -25.92 17.00 -15.49
C CYS A 51 -25.27 18.40 -15.36
N ASP A 52 -24.43 18.68 -16.37
CA ASP A 52 -24.01 19.98 -16.91
C ASP A 52 -23.01 20.82 -16.08
N GLY A 53 -22.05 21.52 -16.67
CA GLY A 53 -21.88 21.86 -18.07
C GLY A 53 -20.55 22.54 -18.40
N LEU A 54 -20.40 22.74 -19.69
CA LEU A 54 -19.33 23.33 -20.51
C LEU A 54 -18.95 24.78 -20.14
N LEU A 55 -17.65 25.17 -20.17
CA LEU A 55 -17.19 26.32 -20.99
C LEU A 55 -15.67 26.38 -21.18
N GLN A 56 -15.32 26.89 -22.36
CA GLN A 56 -14.06 26.89 -23.07
C GLN A 56 -13.04 28.00 -22.71
N LYS A 57 -11.76 27.65 -22.94
CA LYS A 57 -10.68 28.35 -23.68
C LYS A 57 -10.12 29.74 -23.27
N THR A 58 -8.79 29.69 -23.08
CA THR A 58 -7.70 30.44 -23.76
C THR A 58 -7.26 31.80 -23.17
N PRO A 59 -6.09 32.36 -23.59
CA PRO A 59 -4.75 31.95 -23.15
C PRO A 59 -3.89 33.18 -22.74
N PHE A 60 -3.09 33.10 -21.68
CA PHE A 60 -2.18 34.21 -21.34
C PHE A 60 -0.71 33.82 -21.58
N LYS A 61 0.00 34.66 -22.35
CA LYS A 61 1.40 34.49 -22.75
C LYS A 61 2.33 35.34 -21.86
N LYS A 62 3.37 34.65 -21.40
CA LYS A 62 4.81 34.99 -21.45
C LYS A 62 5.45 35.84 -20.32
N SER A 63 6.49 35.19 -19.79
CA SER A 63 7.78 35.64 -19.23
C SER A 63 7.80 36.34 -17.88
N MET A 64 8.46 35.71 -16.90
CA MET A 64 9.89 35.93 -16.61
C MET A 64 10.28 35.03 -15.42
N GLU A 65 10.71 33.79 -15.67
CA GLU A 65 11.06 32.86 -14.60
C GLU A 65 12.10 31.87 -15.11
N GLU A 66 13.38 32.10 -14.83
CA GLU A 66 14.45 31.17 -15.20
C GLU A 66 15.54 31.21 -14.13
N THR A 67 15.14 31.11 -12.86
CA THR A 67 16.07 30.83 -11.74
C THR A 67 15.30 30.22 -10.55
N THR A 68 14.02 30.59 -10.37
CA THR A 68 13.12 29.97 -9.37
C THR A 68 12.48 28.68 -9.90
N GLU A 69 12.09 28.65 -11.18
CA GLU A 69 11.47 27.49 -11.86
C GLU A 69 12.38 26.24 -11.85
N SER A 70 13.69 26.39 -12.02
CA SER A 70 14.58 25.23 -12.19
C SER A 70 14.79 24.46 -10.88
N VAL A 71 14.75 25.15 -9.73
CA VAL A 71 14.86 24.52 -8.41
C VAL A 71 13.55 23.82 -8.07
N SER A 72 12.41 24.48 -8.26
CA SER A 72 11.09 23.90 -7.95
C SER A 72 10.77 22.69 -8.83
N VAL A 73 11.12 22.71 -10.12
CA VAL A 73 10.95 21.57 -11.02
C VAL A 73 11.82 20.38 -10.60
N ASN A 74 13.05 20.63 -10.14
CA ASN A 74 13.93 19.56 -9.67
C ASN A 74 13.43 18.92 -8.35
N GLU A 75 12.90 19.71 -7.43
CA GLU A 75 12.27 19.21 -6.20
C GLU A 75 11.03 18.39 -6.51
N GLN A 76 10.16 18.91 -7.38
CA GLN A 76 8.95 18.21 -7.83
C GLN A 76 9.28 16.88 -8.51
N ASN A 77 10.32 16.83 -9.34
CA ASN A 77 10.77 15.59 -9.98
C ASN A 77 11.26 14.56 -8.95
N GLN A 78 11.95 14.99 -7.90
CA GLN A 78 12.39 14.09 -6.83
C GLN A 78 11.22 13.55 -6.01
N VAL A 79 10.24 14.38 -5.69
CA VAL A 79 9.01 13.92 -5.00
C VAL A 79 8.23 12.95 -5.87
N ASN A 80 8.05 13.26 -7.16
CA ASN A 80 7.38 12.37 -8.11
C ASN A 80 8.12 11.03 -8.24
N ALA A 81 9.45 11.04 -8.34
CA ALA A 81 10.26 9.82 -8.40
C ALA A 81 10.11 8.98 -7.13
N PHE A 82 10.16 9.60 -5.95
CA PHE A 82 9.93 8.93 -4.68
C PHE A 82 8.53 8.32 -4.60
N LEU A 83 7.47 9.05 -4.98
CA LEU A 83 6.10 8.54 -4.94
C LEU A 83 5.88 7.39 -5.95
N GLN A 84 6.50 7.46 -7.13
CA GLN A 84 6.48 6.36 -8.09
C GLN A 84 7.14 5.11 -7.49
N GLU A 85 8.35 5.25 -6.92
CA GLU A 85 9.08 4.16 -6.29
C GLU A 85 8.35 3.60 -5.06
N LEU A 86 7.76 4.47 -4.25
CA LEU A 86 6.92 4.11 -3.10
C LEU A 86 5.87 3.09 -3.53
N TYR A 87 5.14 3.39 -4.61
CA TYR A 87 4.08 2.53 -5.09
C TYR A 87 4.60 1.23 -5.71
N ASP A 88 5.59 1.33 -6.60
CA ASP A 88 6.10 0.19 -7.34
C ASP A 88 6.79 -0.85 -6.45
N LYS A 89 7.49 -0.41 -5.39
CA LYS A 89 8.29 -1.31 -4.54
C LYS A 89 7.62 -1.69 -3.23
N TYR A 90 6.82 -0.80 -2.64
CA TYR A 90 6.40 -0.93 -1.24
C TYR A 90 4.89 -1.00 -1.05
N VAL A 91 4.08 -0.38 -1.94
CA VAL A 91 2.61 -0.41 -1.82
C VAL A 91 1.99 -1.55 -2.65
N PHE A 92 2.46 -1.73 -3.89
CA PHE A 92 2.03 -2.83 -4.72
C PHE A 92 2.85 -4.07 -4.38
N TRP A 93 2.17 -5.11 -3.88
CA TRP A 93 2.78 -6.39 -3.50
C TRP A 93 3.25 -7.23 -4.71
N SER A 94 3.43 -6.62 -5.89
CA SER A 94 3.56 -7.37 -7.14
C SER A 94 4.87 -8.15 -7.23
N ASP A 95 5.94 -7.68 -6.58
CA ASP A 95 7.28 -8.21 -6.86
C ASP A 95 8.06 -8.61 -5.57
N ARG A 96 7.53 -8.35 -4.36
CA ARG A 96 8.21 -8.51 -3.04
C ARG A 96 9.63 -7.94 -3.01
N VAL A 97 9.88 -6.81 -3.67
CA VAL A 97 11.22 -6.22 -3.81
C VAL A 97 11.57 -5.30 -2.65
N GLY A 98 10.59 -4.61 -2.06
CA GLY A 98 10.81 -3.66 -0.97
C GLY A 98 10.02 -4.01 0.29
N ASN A 99 10.57 -3.65 1.45
CA ASN A 99 9.84 -3.67 2.71
C ASN A 99 9.54 -2.24 3.16
N PHE A 100 8.33 -1.95 3.64
CA PHE A 100 7.95 -0.56 3.95
C PHE A 100 8.82 0.04 5.06
N GLU A 101 9.36 -0.79 5.96
CA GLU A 101 10.38 -0.42 6.96
C GLU A 101 11.59 0.30 6.35
N ASP A 102 11.92 0.06 5.08
CA ASP A 102 13.07 0.70 4.40
C ASP A 102 12.83 2.18 4.11
N VAL A 103 11.57 2.64 4.13
CA VAL A 103 11.18 4.02 3.78
C VAL A 103 10.47 4.76 4.91
N VAL A 104 10.33 4.18 6.10
CA VAL A 104 9.59 4.81 7.23
C VAL A 104 10.13 6.17 7.63
N GLU A 105 11.43 6.40 7.46
CA GLU A 105 12.10 7.68 7.75
C GLU A 105 11.66 8.83 6.82
N HIS A 106 10.97 8.53 5.72
CA HIS A 106 10.33 9.52 4.87
C HIS A 106 8.96 9.98 5.38
N PHE A 107 8.40 9.36 6.43
CA PHE A 107 7.03 9.62 6.87
C PHE A 107 6.97 10.25 8.26
N SER A 108 5.96 11.09 8.48
CA SER A 108 5.68 11.65 9.80
C SER A 108 5.29 10.56 10.81
N PRO A 109 5.58 10.78 12.11
CA PRO A 109 5.14 9.87 13.18
C PRO A 109 3.63 9.62 13.18
N GLU A 110 2.83 10.61 12.80
CA GLU A 110 1.37 10.53 12.71
C GLU A 110 0.93 9.52 11.65
N ILE A 111 1.54 9.55 10.46
CA ILE A 111 1.28 8.56 9.41
C ILE A 111 1.68 7.17 9.90
N LEU A 112 2.90 7.02 10.42
CA LEU A 112 3.41 5.72 10.89
C LEU A 112 2.51 5.13 11.98
N THR A 113 2.01 5.96 12.90
CA THR A 113 1.07 5.55 13.95
C THR A 113 -0.25 5.09 13.35
N LYS A 114 -0.80 5.83 12.38
CA LYS A 114 -2.04 5.48 11.69
C LYS A 114 -1.92 4.14 10.96
N LEU A 115 -0.83 3.95 10.22
CA LEU A 115 -0.56 2.70 9.48
C LEU A 115 -0.37 1.51 10.43
N ARG A 116 0.38 1.68 11.53
CA ARG A 116 0.61 0.61 12.51
C ARG A 116 -0.70 0.21 13.20
N LYS A 117 -1.49 1.18 13.65
CA LYS A 117 -2.78 0.91 14.31
C LYS A 117 -3.74 0.15 13.40
N ALA A 118 -3.79 0.49 12.12
CA ALA A 118 -4.62 -0.23 11.15
C ALA A 118 -4.11 -1.65 10.89
N TYR A 119 -2.79 -1.86 10.91
CA TYR A 119 -2.21 -3.19 10.77
C TYR A 119 -2.55 -4.07 11.98
N GLU A 120 -2.33 -3.57 13.18
CA GLU A 120 -2.62 -4.25 14.45
C GLU A 120 -4.10 -4.60 14.62
N TYR A 121 -5.00 -3.81 14.02
CA TYR A 121 -6.43 -4.11 14.05
C TYR A 121 -6.80 -5.38 13.27
N GLU A 122 -6.07 -5.68 12.20
CA GLU A 122 -6.37 -6.81 11.31
C GLU A 122 -5.42 -8.00 11.51
N TYR A 123 -4.22 -7.77 12.03
CA TYR A 123 -3.15 -8.76 12.14
C TYR A 123 -2.42 -8.67 13.48
N ASP A 124 -2.05 -9.82 14.04
CA ASP A 124 -1.12 -9.88 15.15
C ASP A 124 0.31 -9.63 14.63
N GLY A 125 0.97 -8.56 15.07
CA GLY A 125 2.39 -8.33 14.76
C GLY A 125 2.80 -6.86 14.63
N SER A 126 4.04 -6.66 14.16
CA SER A 126 4.63 -5.35 13.88
C SER A 126 4.70 -5.12 12.37
N GLY A 127 3.77 -4.33 11.83
CA GLY A 127 3.76 -3.97 10.41
C GLY A 127 3.06 -2.63 10.18
N TYR A 128 3.00 -2.24 8.91
CA TYR A 128 2.32 -1.03 8.47
C TYR A 128 1.24 -1.37 7.44
N ALA A 129 0.04 -0.85 7.66
CA ALA A 129 -1.10 -1.05 6.77
C ALA A 129 -0.98 -0.25 5.46
N VAL A 130 0.00 -0.57 4.63
CA VAL A 130 0.25 0.14 3.36
C VAL A 130 -0.92 0.04 2.38
N TRP A 131 -1.85 -0.90 2.60
CA TRP A 131 -3.13 -0.95 1.87
C TRP A 131 -4.00 0.30 2.08
N LEU A 132 -3.76 1.10 3.13
CA LEU A 132 -4.41 2.40 3.31
C LEU A 132 -4.00 3.44 2.26
N PHE A 133 -3.01 3.17 1.40
CA PHE A 133 -2.68 3.98 0.23
C PHE A 133 -3.34 3.49 -1.07
N ARG A 134 -4.12 2.41 -0.99
CA ARG A 134 -4.73 1.69 -2.14
C ARG A 134 -6.24 1.85 -2.14
N THR A 135 -6.97 1.10 -2.96
CA THR A 135 -8.45 1.13 -2.92
C THR A 135 -9.05 0.48 -1.68
N GLY A 136 -8.25 -0.30 -0.93
CA GLY A 136 -8.72 -1.16 0.16
C GLY A 136 -9.38 -2.45 -0.33
N ALA A 137 -9.57 -2.62 -1.65
CA ALA A 137 -10.04 -3.87 -2.22
C ALA A 137 -8.96 -4.95 -2.10
N GLN A 138 -9.38 -6.16 -1.74
CA GLN A 138 -8.47 -7.31 -1.65
C GLN A 138 -8.08 -7.84 -3.03
N ASP A 139 -9.03 -7.88 -3.97
CA ASP A 139 -8.88 -8.40 -5.32
C ASP A 139 -9.56 -7.46 -6.34
N GLY A 140 -9.14 -7.54 -7.60
CA GLY A 140 -9.74 -6.82 -8.72
C GLY A 140 -9.88 -7.69 -9.98
N LEU A 141 -10.23 -7.05 -11.10
CA LEU A 141 -10.40 -7.73 -12.39
C LEU A 141 -9.09 -8.06 -13.10
N GLU A 142 -8.00 -7.40 -12.72
CA GLU A 142 -6.65 -7.58 -13.28
C GLU A 142 -5.68 -8.06 -12.18
N ASP A 143 -4.67 -8.85 -12.55
CA ASP A 143 -3.70 -9.37 -11.57
C ASP A 143 -2.70 -8.31 -11.07
N LYS A 144 -2.52 -7.21 -11.83
CA LYS A 144 -1.45 -6.24 -11.61
C LYS A 144 -1.99 -4.88 -11.21
N SER A 145 -1.29 -4.26 -10.26
CA SER A 145 -1.49 -2.86 -9.91
C SER A 145 -0.40 -1.99 -10.54
N LYS A 146 -0.69 -0.73 -10.80
CA LYS A 146 0.27 0.23 -11.36
C LYS A 146 -0.13 1.66 -11.07
N VAL A 147 0.85 2.54 -10.92
CA VAL A 147 0.64 3.98 -11.00
C VAL A 147 0.26 4.33 -12.44
N THR A 148 -0.75 5.18 -12.60
CA THR A 148 -1.19 5.67 -13.91
C THR A 148 -0.71 7.09 -14.17
N SER A 149 -0.64 7.93 -13.12
CA SER A 149 -0.13 9.30 -13.21
C SER A 149 0.11 9.88 -11.82
N ILE A 150 0.98 10.88 -11.72
CA ILE A 150 1.17 11.71 -10.52
C ILE A 150 0.90 13.16 -10.92
N SER A 151 0.04 13.83 -10.16
CA SER A 151 -0.32 15.25 -10.36
C SER A 151 0.13 16.07 -9.16
N THR A 152 0.57 17.29 -9.40
CA THR A 152 0.86 18.27 -8.34
C THR A 152 -0.26 19.28 -8.26
N GLU A 153 -0.74 19.58 -7.06
CA GLU A 153 -1.93 20.39 -6.82
C GLU A 153 -1.62 21.77 -6.21
N GLY A 154 -0.34 22.06 -5.95
CA GLY A 154 0.10 23.24 -5.19
C GLY A 154 0.24 22.93 -3.71
N ASP A 155 0.85 23.84 -2.95
CA ASP A 155 1.05 23.71 -1.49
C ASP A 155 1.62 22.35 -1.06
N ASP A 156 2.65 21.87 -1.79
CA ASP A 156 3.31 20.58 -1.55
C ASP A 156 2.38 19.34 -1.61
N TRP A 157 1.18 19.47 -2.20
CA TRP A 157 0.27 18.35 -2.42
C TRP A 157 0.51 17.65 -3.76
N TYR A 158 0.57 16.33 -3.68
CA TYR A 158 0.75 15.42 -4.81
C TYR A 158 -0.33 14.35 -4.78
N THR A 159 -0.97 14.09 -5.92
CA THR A 159 -1.97 13.03 -6.05
C THR A 159 -1.43 11.93 -6.93
N VAL A 160 -1.29 10.74 -6.36
CA VAL A 160 -0.97 9.52 -7.09
C VAL A 160 -2.29 8.89 -7.54
N PHE A 161 -2.47 8.81 -8.85
CA PHE A 161 -3.55 8.05 -9.47
C PHE A 161 -3.03 6.68 -9.86
N PHE A 162 -3.81 5.65 -9.61
CA PHE A 162 -3.40 4.27 -9.85
C PHE A 162 -4.56 3.38 -10.30
N SER A 163 -4.19 2.26 -10.93
CA SER A 163 -5.04 1.08 -11.10
C SER A 163 -4.59 0.03 -10.10
N ASP A 164 -5.46 -0.32 -9.17
CA ASP A 164 -5.28 -1.35 -8.14
C ASP A 164 -6.00 -2.61 -8.61
N MET A 165 -5.28 -3.51 -9.28
CA MET A 165 -5.88 -4.72 -9.88
C MET A 165 -7.07 -4.41 -10.81
N GLY A 166 -6.98 -3.32 -11.57
CA GLY A 166 -8.03 -2.85 -12.49
C GLY A 166 -9.03 -1.88 -11.86
N LEU A 167 -8.99 -1.66 -10.55
CA LEU A 167 -9.82 -0.67 -9.85
C LEU A 167 -9.12 0.67 -9.83
N LYS A 168 -9.79 1.73 -10.29
CA LYS A 168 -9.21 3.08 -10.26
C LYS A 168 -9.23 3.61 -8.83
N GLY A 169 -8.08 4.12 -8.39
CA GLY A 169 -7.94 4.77 -7.10
C GLY A 169 -7.04 5.99 -7.17
N SER A 170 -7.08 6.78 -6.10
CA SER A 170 -6.16 7.87 -5.87
C SER A 170 -5.81 8.01 -4.38
N CYS A 171 -4.60 8.51 -4.12
CA CYS A 171 -4.15 8.92 -2.79
C CYS A 171 -3.36 10.21 -2.92
N ARG A 172 -3.70 11.19 -2.09
CA ARG A 172 -3.01 12.47 -1.99
C ARG A 172 -1.96 12.38 -0.89
N PHE A 173 -0.82 13.03 -1.10
CA PHE A 173 0.28 13.13 -0.16
C PHE A 173 0.73 14.57 -0.07
N HIS A 174 0.87 15.09 1.16
CA HIS A 174 1.60 16.32 1.40
C HIS A 174 3.07 15.96 1.56
N ALA A 175 3.90 16.31 0.58
CA ALA A 175 5.28 15.85 0.48
C ALA A 175 6.22 16.96 -0.01
N LYS A 176 7.38 17.09 0.62
CA LYS A 176 8.38 18.12 0.28
C LYS A 176 9.80 17.59 0.40
N LEU A 177 10.74 18.26 -0.24
CA LEU A 177 12.17 17.98 -0.05
C LEU A 177 12.68 18.70 1.21
N VAL A 178 13.22 17.95 2.17
CA VAL A 178 13.88 18.45 3.38
C VAL A 178 15.27 17.86 3.44
N ASP A 179 16.29 18.71 3.48
CA ASP A 179 17.70 18.29 3.55
C ASP A 179 18.09 17.27 2.46
N GLY A 180 17.57 17.45 1.25
CA GLY A 180 17.84 16.58 0.10
C GLY A 180 17.07 15.26 0.12
N LYS A 181 16.08 15.11 0.99
CA LYS A 181 15.25 13.90 1.12
C LYS A 181 13.77 14.23 1.12
N VAL A 182 12.96 13.40 0.48
CA VAL A 182 11.50 13.58 0.48
C VAL A 182 10.94 13.28 1.87
N PHE A 183 10.10 14.16 2.40
CA PHE A 183 9.38 13.95 3.66
C PHE A 183 7.88 14.11 3.43
N VAL A 184 7.11 13.12 3.86
CA VAL A 184 5.66 13.02 3.73
C VAL A 184 5.04 13.28 5.10
N SER A 185 4.29 14.37 5.21
CA SER A 185 3.67 14.79 6.47
C SER A 185 2.24 14.32 6.64
N GLU A 186 1.50 14.20 5.53
CA GLU A 186 0.08 13.85 5.52
C GLU A 186 -0.29 13.03 4.29
N PHE A 187 -1.36 12.23 4.39
CA PHE A 187 -1.98 11.58 3.24
C PHE A 187 -3.51 11.51 3.37
N GLU A 188 -4.18 11.58 2.21
CA GLU A 188 -5.62 11.42 2.08
C GLU A 188 -5.92 10.37 1.01
N ASN A 189 -6.58 9.29 1.40
CA ASN A 189 -7.00 8.29 0.44
C ASN A 189 -8.33 8.68 -0.20
N GLY A 190 -8.30 9.04 -1.49
CA GLY A 190 -9.50 9.41 -2.25
C GLY A 190 -10.38 8.23 -2.65
N SER A 191 -9.88 7.01 -2.50
CA SER A 191 -10.53 5.74 -2.87
C SER A 191 -11.38 5.14 -1.75
N MET A 192 -11.11 5.51 -0.49
CA MET A 192 -11.87 5.08 0.68
C MET A 192 -12.89 6.17 1.04
N LYS A 193 -13.98 6.26 0.28
CA LYS A 193 -15.14 7.11 0.59
C LYS A 193 -16.39 6.27 0.85
#